data_AF-A0AA40PAX7-F1
#
_entry.id   AF-A0AA40PAX7-F1
#
_cell.length_a   1.000
_cell.length_b   1.000
_cell.length_c   1.000
_cell.angle_alpha   90.00
_cell.angle_beta   90.00
_cell.angle_gamma   90.00
#
_symmetry.space_group_name_H-M   'P 1'
#
loop_
_entity.id
_entity.type
_entity.pdbx_description
1 polymer ?
#
loop_
_entity_poly.entity_id
_entity_poly.type
_entity_poly.pdbx_seq_one_letter_code
_entity_poly.pdbx_strand_id
1 'polypeptide(L)' 'MTDESKREDLDHKPENAGKVGEKNKELNKQGEQPRPGTSPDPQKDNSGS' A
#
# COMPACT_ATOMS: atom_id res chain seq x y z
N MET A 1 -12.39 -6.80 17.67
CA MET A 1 -11.03 -6.74 17.12
C MET A 1 -11.10 -7.39 15.77
N THR A 2 -10.72 -6.61 14.78
CA THR A 2 -10.79 -6.82 13.35
C THR A 2 -10.03 -8.08 12.94
N ASP A 3 -10.55 -8.81 11.94
CA ASP A 3 -10.00 -10.01 11.31
C ASP A 3 -8.65 -9.76 10.61
N GLU A 4 -7.66 -9.25 11.35
CA GLU A 4 -6.30 -8.94 10.87
C GLU A 4 -5.41 -10.20 10.81
N SER A 5 -5.96 -11.37 11.16
CA SER A 5 -5.16 -12.57 11.44
C SER A 5 -4.88 -13.48 10.24
N LYS A 6 -5.34 -13.16 9.03
CA LYS A 6 -5.05 -14.01 7.85
C LYS A 6 -4.66 -13.17 6.63
N ARG A 7 -3.48 -12.56 6.72
CA ARG A 7 -2.79 -12.00 5.56
C ARG A 7 -2.28 -13.14 4.70
N GLU A 8 -3.14 -13.66 3.82
CA GLU A 8 -2.83 -14.75 2.88
C GLU A 8 -1.64 -14.40 1.97
N ASP A 9 -1.38 -13.11 1.78
CA ASP A 9 -0.20 -12.57 1.08
C ASP A 9 1.13 -12.85 1.82
N LEU A 10 1.09 -13.04 3.14
CA LEU A 10 2.24 -13.43 3.97
C LEU A 10 2.40 -14.95 4.07
N ASP A 11 1.43 -15.73 3.57
CA ASP A 11 1.51 -17.17 3.47
C ASP A 11 2.17 -17.54 2.14
N HIS A 12 3.45 -17.94 2.17
CA HIS A 12 4.33 -18.19 1.01
C HIS A 12 3.97 -19.45 0.21
N LYS A 13 2.68 -19.72 0.06
CA LYS A 13 2.14 -20.80 -0.77
C LYS A 13 2.23 -20.44 -2.26
N PRO A 14 2.60 -21.40 -3.14
CA PRO A 14 2.61 -21.18 -4.58
C PRO A 14 1.28 -20.64 -5.13
N GLU A 15 0.16 -21.04 -4.52
CA GLU A 15 -1.19 -20.64 -4.90
C GLU A 15 -1.54 -19.18 -4.55
N ASN A 16 -0.74 -18.54 -3.68
CA ASN A 16 -0.86 -17.15 -3.27
C ASN A 16 0.14 -16.24 -4.03
N ALA A 17 1.21 -16.83 -4.58
CA ALA A 17 2.16 -16.14 -5.43
C ALA A 17 1.46 -15.62 -6.70
N GLY A 18 1.43 -14.30 -6.88
CA GLY A 18 0.88 -13.66 -8.08
C GLY A 18 -0.58 -13.21 -7.99
N LYS A 19 -1.40 -13.79 -7.11
CA LYS A 19 -2.82 -13.38 -6.96
C LYS A 19 -2.96 -11.91 -6.54
N VAL A 20 -2.15 -11.47 -5.59
CA VAL A 20 -2.17 -10.08 -5.10
C VAL A 20 -1.70 -9.11 -6.18
N GLY A 21 -0.66 -9.49 -6.94
CA GLY A 21 -0.15 -8.70 -8.05
C GLY A 21 -1.17 -8.52 -9.16
N GLU A 22 -1.88 -9.58 -9.56
CA GLU A 22 -2.93 -9.51 -10.58
C GLU A 22 -4.14 -8.70 -10.13
N LYS A 23 -4.59 -8.88 -8.88
CA LYS A 23 -5.66 -8.03 -8.29
C LYS A 23 -5.26 -6.55 -8.28
N ASN A 24 -4.04 -6.22 -7.87
CA ASN A 24 -3.55 -4.85 -7.87
C ASN A 24 -3.41 -4.28 -9.28
N LYS A 25 -2.99 -5.08 -10.28
CA LYS A 25 -2.98 -4.66 -11.68
C LYS A 25 -4.38 -4.32 -12.19
N GLU A 26 -5.38 -5.10 -11.84
CA GLU A 26 -6.78 -4.83 -12.22
C GLU A 26 -7.29 -3.53 -11.59
N LEU A 27 -7.01 -3.30 -10.30
CA LEU A 27 -7.33 -2.04 -9.63
C LEU A 27 -6.62 -0.85 -10.28
N ASN A 28 -5.35 -1.01 -10.69
CA ASN A 28 -4.59 0.05 -11.36
C ASN A 28 -5.13 0.40 -12.75
N LYS A 29 -5.87 -0.49 -13.43
CA LYS A 29 -6.55 -0.16 -14.70
C LYS A 29 -7.64 0.89 -14.53
N GLN A 30 -8.19 1.03 -13.32
CA GLN A 30 -9.18 2.06 -12.98
C GLN A 30 -8.53 3.42 -12.71
N GLY A 31 -7.19 3.51 -12.80
CA GLY A 31 -6.40 4.70 -12.49
C GLY A 31 -5.92 4.69 -11.03
N GLU A 32 -4.78 5.34 -10.76
CA GLU A 32 -4.32 5.53 -9.38
C GLU A 32 -5.31 6.45 -8.64
N GLN A 33 -5.78 6.03 -7.46
CA GLN A 33 -6.47 6.94 -6.56
C GLN A 33 -5.52 8.08 -6.15
N PRO A 34 -6.04 9.31 -5.94
CA PRO A 34 -5.23 10.40 -5.44
C PRO A 34 -4.55 9.96 -4.15
N ARG A 35 -3.22 10.10 -4.09
CA ARG A 35 -2.51 9.79 -2.85
C ARG A 35 -2.99 10.77 -1.78
N PRO A 36 -3.30 10.31 -0.56
CA PRO A 36 -3.54 11.23 0.54
C PRO A 36 -2.33 12.17 0.64
N GLY A 37 -2.61 13.46 0.84
CA GLY A 37 -1.56 14.46 0.96
C GLY A 37 -0.55 14.01 2.01
N THR A 38 0.72 13.92 1.62
CA THR A 38 1.78 13.64 2.59
C THR A 38 1.76 14.75 3.63
N SER A 39 1.69 14.41 4.91
CA SER A 39 1.92 15.38 5.99
C SER A 39 3.20 16.15 5.69
N PRO A 40 3.25 17.46 5.96
CA PRO A 40 4.44 18.25 5.74
C PRO A 40 5.63 17.57 6.42
N ASP A 41 6.71 17.46 5.66
CA ASP A 41 7.98 16.92 6.13
C ASP A 41 8.47 17.77 7.31
N PRO A 42 8.54 17.23 8.54
CA PRO A 42 8.96 17.98 9.73
C PRO A 42 10.42 18.48 9.64
N GLN A 43 11.18 18.04 8.63
CA GLN A 43 12.55 18.49 8.39
C GLN A 43 12.63 19.82 7.61
N LYS A 44 11.51 20.33 7.07
CA LYS A 44 11.46 21.63 6.36
C LYS A 44 11.23 22.85 7.27
N ASP A 45 11.14 22.67 8.58
CA ASP A 45 10.88 23.76 9.52
C ASP A 45 12.16 24.29 10.23
N ASN A 46 13.32 23.69 9.97
CA ASN A 46 14.60 24.06 10.62
C ASN A 46 15.60 24.82 9.74
N SER A 47 15.23 25.26 8.51
CA SER A 47 16.06 26.20 7.77
C SER A 47 15.67 27.65 8.09
N GLY A 48 15.91 28.04 9.34
CA GLY A 48 15.97 29.43 9.76
C GLY A 48 17.42 29.91 9.81
N SER A 49 17.79 30.83 8.91
CA SER A 49 18.45 32.11 9.18
C SER A 49 18.97 32.73 7.88
#